data_AF-A0A957JXC1-F1
#
_entry.id   AF-A0A957JXC1-F1
#
_cell.length_a   1.000
_cell.length_b   1.000
_cell.length_c   1.000
_cell.angle_alpha   90.00
_cell.angle_beta   90.00
_cell.angle_gamma   90.00
#
_symmetry.space_group_name_H-M   'P 1'
#
loop_
_entity.id
_entity.type
_entity.pdbx_description
1 polymer ?
#
loop_
_entity_poly.entity_id
_entity_poly.type
_entity_poly.pdbx_seq_one_letter_code
_entity_poly.pdbx_strand_id
1 'polypeptide(L)'
;DIEEPGFNTDTLNYRKRRALPDTALFGRLLRPGQRSKIFIDISDHNEQFYQRDRLNEVCFFYFNAGGGSIARIDIPRSVAEDRIAVAQLHGLLWSQCQFNGGYPYLMTRADEVAVVRRQDKESLDIMIANMMERYGIRRDFTGKQQGKNLTRARHR
;
A
#
# COMPACT_ATOMS: atom_id res chain seq x y z
N ASP A 1 7.08 -19.70 -28.05
CA ASP A 1 8.44 -19.37 -27.59
C ASP A 1 8.89 -18.01 -28.07
N ILE A 2 9.85 -17.36 -27.39
CA ILE A 2 10.40 -16.05 -27.81
C ILE A 2 11.07 -16.16 -29.21
N GLU A 3 11.35 -17.38 -29.65
CA GLU A 3 11.92 -17.73 -30.95
C GLU A 3 10.85 -18.06 -32.02
N GLU A 4 9.55 -17.90 -31.74
CA GLU A 4 8.53 -18.12 -32.75
C GLU A 4 8.58 -17.04 -33.86
N PRO A 5 8.58 -17.44 -35.15
CA PRO A 5 8.61 -16.51 -36.27
C PRO A 5 7.33 -15.66 -36.29
N GLY A 6 7.45 -14.40 -35.87
CA GLY A 6 6.35 -13.45 -35.71
C GLY A 6 6.29 -12.78 -34.33
N PHE A 7 7.04 -13.28 -33.34
CA PHE A 7 7.15 -12.68 -32.02
C PHE A 7 8.23 -11.57 -32.03
N ASN A 8 7.81 -10.31 -32.22
CA ASN A 8 8.72 -9.17 -32.24
C ASN A 8 8.78 -8.49 -30.86
N THR A 9 9.92 -8.60 -30.17
CA THR A 9 10.19 -7.98 -28.87
C THR A 9 10.10 -6.45 -28.87
N ASP A 10 10.39 -5.79 -29.99
CA ASP A 10 10.31 -4.33 -30.11
C ASP A 10 8.85 -3.83 -30.16
N THR A 11 7.91 -4.69 -30.55
CA THR A 11 6.48 -4.35 -30.57
C THR A 11 5.80 -4.39 -29.19
N LEU A 12 6.47 -4.97 -28.18
CA LEU A 12 5.99 -4.99 -26.79
C LEU A 12 6.15 -3.63 -26.10
N ASN A 13 7.05 -2.76 -26.59
CA ASN A 13 7.22 -1.38 -26.09
C ASN A 13 6.12 -0.41 -26.56
N TYR A 14 5.07 -0.92 -27.21
CA TYR A 14 3.94 -0.12 -27.66
C TYR A 14 3.01 0.23 -26.48
N ARG A 15 3.27 1.40 -25.85
CA ARG A 15 2.45 2.08 -24.81
C ARG A 15 0.95 2.28 -25.16
N LYS A 16 0.45 1.76 -26.28
CA LYS A 16 -0.94 1.92 -26.75
C LYS A 16 -1.81 0.68 -26.55
N ARG A 17 -1.28 -0.44 -26.02
CA ARG A 17 -2.13 -1.52 -25.52
C ARG A 17 -2.27 -1.37 -24.01
N ARG A 18 -3.50 -1.51 -23.50
CA ARG A 18 -3.80 -1.52 -22.06
C ARG A 18 -2.93 -2.61 -21.45
N ALA A 19 -1.83 -2.22 -20.79
CA ALA A 19 -0.90 -3.17 -20.19
C ALA A 19 -1.68 -4.10 -19.27
N LEU A 20 -1.49 -5.41 -19.42
CA LEU A 20 -2.12 -6.39 -18.53
C LEU A 20 -1.54 -6.14 -17.13
N PRO A 21 -2.36 -5.80 -16.12
CA PRO A 21 -1.83 -5.60 -14.78
C PRO A 21 -1.38 -6.95 -14.21
N ASP A 22 -0.26 -6.95 -13.50
CA ASP A 22 0.28 -8.15 -12.85
C ASP A 22 -0.75 -8.82 -11.93
N THR A 23 -1.62 -8.03 -11.30
CA THR A 23 -2.71 -8.55 -10.47
C THR A 23 -3.70 -9.42 -11.27
N ALA A 24 -3.98 -9.10 -12.54
CA ALA A 24 -4.82 -9.93 -13.40
C ALA A 24 -4.08 -11.19 -13.86
N LEU A 25 -2.78 -11.08 -14.16
CA LEU A 25 -1.95 -12.22 -14.52
C LEU A 25 -1.86 -13.24 -13.38
N PHE A 26 -1.41 -12.79 -12.20
CA PHE A 26 -1.28 -13.65 -11.03
C PHE A 26 -2.63 -14.05 -10.44
N GLY A 27 -3.69 -13.28 -10.69
CA GLY A 27 -5.08 -13.66 -10.35
C GLY A 27 -5.53 -14.93 -11.05
N ARG A 28 -5.01 -15.21 -12.25
CA ARG A 28 -5.29 -16.44 -12.99
C ARG A 28 -4.30 -17.57 -12.70
N LEU A 29 -3.04 -17.24 -12.37
CA LEU A 29 -1.98 -18.22 -12.17
C LEU A 29 -1.95 -18.80 -10.74
N LEU A 30 -2.15 -17.97 -9.72
CA LEU A 30 -2.01 -18.37 -8.32
C LEU A 30 -3.34 -18.89 -7.77
N ARG A 31 -3.31 -20.08 -7.16
CA ARG A 31 -4.44 -20.57 -6.35
C ARG A 31 -4.45 -19.88 -4.98
N PRO A 32 -5.61 -19.84 -4.27
CA PRO A 32 -5.66 -19.38 -2.88
C PRO A 32 -4.58 -20.05 -2.02
N GLY A 33 -3.87 -19.25 -1.25
CA GLY A 33 -2.74 -19.67 -0.41
C GLY A 33 -1.40 -19.74 -1.14
N GLN A 34 -1.34 -19.54 -2.46
CA GLN A 34 -0.09 -19.58 -3.21
C GLN A 34 0.54 -18.19 -3.39
N ARG A 35 1.87 -18.18 -3.52
CA ARG A 35 2.66 -16.99 -3.85
C ARG A 35 3.49 -17.20 -5.12
N SER A 36 3.84 -16.11 -5.78
CA SER A 36 4.82 -16.09 -6.87
C SER A 36 6.25 -16.31 -6.36
N LYS A 37 7.19 -16.32 -7.31
CA LYS A 37 8.61 -16.10 -7.01
C LYS A 37 8.81 -14.68 -6.45
N ILE A 38 9.95 -14.48 -5.81
CA ILE A 38 10.40 -13.18 -5.33
C ILE A 38 11.04 -12.44 -6.50
N PHE A 39 10.70 -11.16 -6.63
CA PHE A 39 11.22 -10.22 -7.59
C PHE A 39 11.93 -9.08 -6.86
N ILE A 40 12.74 -8.32 -7.60
CA ILE A 40 13.39 -7.10 -7.09
C ILE A 40 12.66 -5.92 -7.71
N ASP A 41 12.37 -4.89 -6.91
CA ASP A 41 11.79 -3.65 -7.42
C ASP A 41 12.85 -2.87 -8.22
N ILE A 42 12.57 -2.53 -9.47
CA ILE A 42 13.51 -1.84 -10.37
C ILE A 42 13.39 -0.32 -10.34
N SER A 43 12.68 0.25 -9.36
CA SER A 43 12.53 1.70 -9.24
C SER A 43 13.81 2.40 -8.77
N ASP A 44 14.02 3.63 -9.23
CA ASP A 44 15.15 4.49 -8.83
C ASP A 44 15.23 4.66 -7.30
N HIS A 45 14.09 4.65 -6.61
CA HIS A 45 14.05 4.73 -5.16
C HIS A 45 14.61 3.47 -4.50
N ASN A 46 14.34 2.30 -5.08
CA ASN A 46 14.92 1.07 -4.59
C ASN A 46 16.43 0.99 -4.81
N GLU A 47 16.91 1.54 -5.92
CA GLU A 47 18.34 1.65 -6.18
C GLU A 47 19.04 2.48 -5.10
N GLN A 48 18.41 3.57 -4.63
CA GLN A 48 18.94 4.35 -3.50
C GLN A 48 19.00 3.55 -2.19
N PHE A 49 18.00 2.69 -1.93
CA PHE A 49 18.06 1.79 -0.77
C PHE A 49 19.22 0.80 -0.91
N TYR A 50 19.38 0.18 -2.08
CA TYR A 50 20.48 -0.74 -2.36
C TYR A 50 21.85 -0.07 -2.18
N GLN A 51 22.02 1.16 -2.68
CA GLN A 51 23.27 1.92 -2.56
C GLN A 51 23.63 2.26 -1.11
N ARG A 52 22.63 2.49 -0.24
CA ARG A 52 22.84 2.78 1.18
C ARG A 52 23.09 1.53 2.00
N ASP A 53 22.25 0.51 1.79
CA ASP A 53 22.34 -0.79 2.43
C ASP A 53 21.69 -1.84 1.52
N ARG A 54 22.54 -2.70 0.96
CA ARG A 54 22.13 -3.81 0.10
C ARG A 54 21.07 -4.69 0.74
N LEU A 55 21.11 -4.89 2.06
CA LEU A 55 20.15 -5.76 2.77
C LEU A 55 18.76 -5.15 2.89
N ASN A 56 18.63 -3.84 2.67
CA ASN A 56 17.37 -3.11 2.68
C ASN A 56 16.79 -2.87 1.28
N GLU A 57 17.40 -3.41 0.23
CA GLU A 57 16.81 -3.43 -1.11
C GLU A 57 15.44 -4.11 -1.05
N VAL A 58 14.43 -3.42 -1.57
CA VAL A 58 13.04 -3.89 -1.61
C VAL A 58 12.90 -4.99 -2.65
N CYS A 59 12.55 -6.16 -2.14
CA CYS A 59 12.10 -7.31 -2.91
C CYS A 59 10.58 -7.47 -2.72
N PHE A 60 9.92 -8.17 -3.62
CA PHE A 60 8.48 -8.39 -3.50
C PHE A 60 8.01 -9.71 -4.08
N PHE A 61 6.84 -10.17 -3.67
CA PHE A 61 6.13 -11.27 -4.32
C PHE A 61 4.63 -11.02 -4.34
N TYR A 62 3.94 -11.64 -5.29
CA TYR A 62 2.48 -11.64 -5.36
C TYR A 62 1.92 -12.82 -4.58
N PHE A 63 0.84 -12.59 -3.83
CA PHE A 63 0.20 -13.55 -2.97
C PHE A 63 -1.32 -13.58 -3.19
N ASN A 64 -1.87 -14.77 -3.39
CA ASN A 64 -3.31 -14.96 -3.42
C ASN A 64 -3.80 -15.36 -2.03
N ALA A 65 -4.43 -14.43 -1.33
CA ALA A 65 -4.96 -14.64 0.01
C ALA A 65 -6.36 -15.31 0.02
N GLY A 66 -6.92 -15.64 -1.14
CA GLY A 66 -8.22 -16.32 -1.27
C GLY A 66 -9.45 -15.40 -1.29
N GLY A 67 -9.26 -14.08 -1.17
CA GLY A 67 -10.34 -13.07 -1.15
C GLY A 67 -10.72 -12.48 -2.51
N GLY A 68 -10.32 -13.12 -3.62
CA GLY A 68 -10.58 -12.62 -4.98
C GLY A 68 -9.66 -11.50 -5.46
N SER A 69 -8.73 -11.02 -4.61
CA SER A 69 -7.69 -10.07 -4.97
C SER A 69 -6.28 -10.65 -4.74
N ILE A 70 -5.33 -10.20 -5.55
CA ILE A 70 -3.91 -10.52 -5.40
C ILE A 70 -3.24 -9.38 -4.63
N ALA A 71 -2.60 -9.73 -3.53
CA ALA A 71 -1.79 -8.82 -2.74
C ALA A 71 -0.34 -8.82 -3.26
N ARG A 72 0.29 -7.64 -3.28
CA ARG A 72 1.74 -7.52 -3.42
C ARG A 72 2.33 -7.36 -2.02
N ILE A 73 3.29 -8.20 -1.68
CA ILE A 73 3.98 -8.18 -0.39
C ILE A 73 5.42 -7.76 -0.65
N ASP A 74 5.80 -6.60 -0.11
CA ASP A 74 7.16 -6.07 -0.18
C ASP A 74 7.93 -6.49 1.08
N ILE A 75 9.17 -6.93 0.90
CA ILE A 75 10.07 -7.41 1.94
C ILE A 75 11.50 -6.90 1.67
N PRO A 76 12.31 -6.65 2.71
CA PRO A 76 13.71 -6.34 2.50
C PRO A 76 14.48 -7.56 1.98
N ARG A 77 15.59 -7.31 1.28
CA ARG A 77 16.47 -8.35 0.73
C ARG A 77 16.98 -9.31 1.80
N SER A 78 17.28 -8.82 3.01
CA SER A 78 17.66 -9.65 4.16
C SER A 78 16.67 -10.77 4.45
N VAL A 79 15.37 -10.50 4.35
CA VAL A 79 14.31 -11.50 4.52
C VAL A 79 14.21 -12.36 3.26
N ALA A 80 14.30 -11.77 2.07
CA ALA A 80 14.19 -12.49 0.80
C ALA A 80 15.26 -13.57 0.60
N GLU A 81 16.46 -13.38 1.15
CA GLU A 81 17.58 -14.33 1.07
C GLU A 81 17.42 -15.51 2.05
N ASP A 82 16.67 -15.33 3.15
CA ASP A 82 16.36 -16.39 4.11
C ASP A 82 15.04 -17.12 3.74
N ARG A 83 15.19 -18.35 3.22
CA ARG A 83 14.04 -19.20 2.83
C ARG A 83 13.13 -19.54 4.01
N ILE A 84 13.67 -19.69 5.23
CA ILE A 84 12.88 -20.01 6.42
C ILE A 84 12.03 -18.79 6.80
N ALA A 85 12.64 -17.61 6.84
CA ALA A 85 11.94 -16.36 7.13
C ALA A 85 10.80 -16.11 6.12
N VAL A 86 11.05 -16.31 4.82
CA VAL A 86 10.00 -16.18 3.79
C VAL A 86 8.86 -17.19 3.99
N ALA A 87 9.18 -18.44 4.35
CA ALA A 87 8.16 -19.47 4.59
C ALA A 87 7.31 -19.14 5.81
N GLN A 88 7.92 -18.65 6.89
CA GLN A 88 7.22 -18.20 8.10
C GLN A 88 6.32 -17.00 7.81
N LEU A 89 6.84 -15.98 7.12
CA LEU A 89 6.05 -14.81 6.71
C LEU A 89 4.83 -15.24 5.88
N HIS A 90 5.04 -16.11 4.90
CA HIS A 90 3.97 -16.62 4.05
C HIS A 90 2.90 -17.39 4.86
N GLY A 91 3.32 -18.27 5.77
CA GLY A 91 2.41 -19.00 6.65
C GLY A 91 1.62 -18.08 7.58
N LEU A 92 2.27 -17.07 8.15
CA LEU A 92 1.62 -16.07 9.00
C LEU A 92 0.58 -15.27 8.19
N LEU A 93 0.95 -14.73 7.03
CA LEU A 93 0.02 -14.00 6.16
C LEU A 93 -1.19 -14.86 5.79
N TRP A 94 -0.97 -16.12 5.40
CA TRP A 94 -2.07 -17.03 5.10
C TRP A 94 -2.98 -17.25 6.30
N SER A 95 -2.41 -17.54 7.47
CA SER A 95 -3.19 -17.76 8.70
C SER A 95 -4.05 -16.54 9.07
N GLN A 96 -3.53 -15.32 8.91
CA GLN A 96 -4.25 -14.09 9.22
C GLN A 96 -5.38 -13.81 8.21
N CYS A 97 -5.17 -14.14 6.94
CA CYS A 97 -6.15 -13.92 5.87
C CYS A 97 -7.33 -14.90 5.92
N GLN A 98 -7.14 -16.11 6.46
CA GLN A 98 -8.20 -17.13 6.56
C GLN A 98 -9.43 -16.65 7.33
N PHE A 99 -9.23 -15.86 8.39
CA PHE A 99 -10.32 -15.43 9.27
C PHE A 99 -11.12 -14.23 8.76
N ASN A 100 -10.61 -13.51 7.76
CA ASN A 100 -11.12 -12.20 7.37
C ASN A 100 -11.21 -12.03 5.85
N GLY A 101 -11.66 -13.09 5.15
CA GLY A 101 -12.02 -13.03 3.74
C GLY A 101 -10.86 -12.69 2.79
N GLY A 102 -9.62 -13.07 3.14
CA GLY A 102 -8.45 -12.81 2.31
C GLY A 102 -7.72 -11.49 2.58
N TYR A 103 -8.04 -10.80 3.68
CA TYR A 103 -7.31 -9.60 4.11
C TYR A 103 -6.79 -9.78 5.55
N PRO A 104 -5.51 -9.48 5.85
CA PRO A 104 -4.98 -9.72 7.19
C PRO A 104 -5.75 -8.95 8.26
N TYR A 105 -6.16 -9.65 9.33
CA TYR A 105 -6.90 -9.04 10.44
C TYR A 105 -6.21 -7.79 11.03
N LEU A 106 -4.87 -7.84 11.17
CA LEU A 106 -4.09 -6.72 11.69
C LEU A 106 -4.21 -5.47 10.81
N MET A 107 -4.32 -5.61 9.49
CA MET A 107 -4.51 -4.47 8.60
C MET A 107 -5.91 -3.88 8.77
N THR A 108 -6.94 -4.72 8.90
CA THR A 108 -8.31 -4.23 9.21
C THR A 108 -8.33 -3.43 10.50
N ARG A 109 -7.66 -3.92 11.55
CA ARG A 109 -7.58 -3.18 12.82
C ARG A 109 -6.80 -1.88 12.71
N ALA A 110 -5.70 -1.88 11.96
CA ALA A 110 -4.96 -0.65 11.71
C ALA A 110 -5.84 0.39 10.98
N ASP A 111 -6.59 -0.04 9.97
CA ASP A 111 -7.51 0.82 9.21
C ASP A 111 -8.61 1.38 10.12
N GLU A 112 -9.21 0.56 10.98
CA GLU A 112 -10.22 1.00 11.96
C GLU A 112 -9.69 2.06 12.92
N VAL A 113 -8.46 1.89 13.41
CA VAL A 113 -7.82 2.81 14.39
C VAL A 113 -7.30 4.07 13.71
N ALA A 114 -6.87 4.00 12.45
CA ALA A 114 -6.35 5.14 11.70
C ALA A 114 -7.43 6.15 11.30
N VAL A 115 -8.73 5.81 11.42
CA VAL A 115 -9.82 6.73 11.10
C VAL A 115 -9.86 7.90 12.08
N VAL A 116 -9.34 9.05 11.64
CA VAL A 116 -9.53 10.33 12.35
C VAL A 116 -10.97 10.80 12.14
N ARG A 117 -11.78 10.73 13.19
CA ARG A 117 -13.19 11.13 13.13
C ARG A 117 -13.30 12.65 13.12
N ARG A 118 -14.46 13.12 12.64
CA ARG A 118 -14.79 14.56 12.67
C ARG A 118 -14.75 15.12 14.11
N GLN A 119 -15.21 14.34 15.08
CA GLN A 119 -15.21 14.72 16.50
C GLN A 119 -13.78 14.88 17.06
N ASP A 120 -12.84 14.03 16.63
CA ASP A 120 -11.43 14.13 17.03
C ASP A 120 -10.83 15.43 16.53
N LYS A 121 -11.14 15.79 15.27
CA LYS A 121 -10.73 17.06 14.68
C LYS A 121 -11.34 18.26 15.41
N GLU A 122 -12.64 18.22 15.70
CA GLU A 122 -13.33 19.30 16.43
C GLU A 122 -12.75 19.46 17.85
N SER A 123 -12.42 18.36 18.53
CA SER A 123 -11.77 18.37 19.85
C SER A 123 -10.37 18.96 19.79
N LEU A 124 -9.57 18.58 18.78
CA LEU A 124 -8.25 19.16 18.55
C LEU A 124 -8.34 20.66 18.23
N ASP A 125 -9.29 21.07 17.40
CA ASP A 125 -9.53 22.47 17.08
C ASP A 125 -9.90 23.27 18.34
N ILE A 126 -10.68 22.70 19.28
CA ILE A 126 -10.98 23.34 20.58
C ILE A 126 -9.72 23.43 21.45
N MET A 127 -8.91 22.36 21.55
CA MET A 127 -7.67 22.37 22.33
C MET A 127 -6.68 23.42 21.81
N ILE A 128 -6.51 23.50 20.49
CA ILE A 128 -5.69 24.54 19.85
C ILE A 128 -6.26 25.93 20.17
N ALA A 129 -7.59 26.09 20.22
CA ALA A 129 -8.23 27.37 20.54
C ALA A 129 -7.83 27.87 21.91
N ASN A 130 -8.00 26.99 22.89
CA ASN A 130 -7.74 27.28 24.29
C ASN A 130 -6.25 27.57 24.51
N MET A 131 -5.36 26.87 23.81
CA MET A 131 -3.92 27.13 23.88
C MET A 131 -3.55 28.47 23.23
N MET A 132 -4.08 28.78 22.06
CA MET A 132 -3.84 30.06 21.39
C MET A 132 -4.32 31.24 22.26
N GLU A 133 -5.48 31.11 22.89
CA GLU A 133 -6.01 32.11 23.83
C GLU A 133 -5.08 32.31 25.03
N ARG A 134 -4.62 31.22 25.66
CA ARG A 134 -3.68 31.27 26.79
C ARG A 134 -2.36 31.98 26.46
N TYR A 135 -1.87 31.86 25.23
CA TYR A 135 -0.62 32.48 24.78
C TYR A 135 -0.84 33.81 24.02
N GLY A 136 -2.07 34.33 23.99
CA GLY A 136 -2.39 35.60 23.32
C GLY A 136 -2.22 35.57 21.79
N ILE A 137 -2.20 34.39 21.17
CA ILE A 137 -2.01 34.21 19.73
C ILE A 137 -3.37 34.37 19.03
N ARG A 138 -3.46 35.29 18.07
CA ARG A 138 -4.69 35.47 17.28
C ARG A 138 -4.85 34.36 16.24
N ARG A 139 -6.08 33.89 16.08
CA ARG A 139 -6.46 32.96 15.01
C ARG A 139 -6.75 33.70 13.72
N ASP A 140 -5.77 33.76 12.84
CA ASP A 140 -6.00 34.17 11.47
C ASP A 140 -6.46 32.97 10.65
N PHE A 141 -7.75 32.92 10.34
CA PHE A 141 -8.28 31.91 9.43
C PHE A 141 -7.88 32.26 7.99
N THR A 142 -7.26 31.31 7.30
CA THR A 142 -7.00 31.48 5.87
C THR A 142 -8.31 31.58 5.09
N GLY A 143 -8.33 32.33 3.98
CA GLY A 143 -9.53 32.50 3.15
C GLY A 143 -10.14 31.18 2.65
N LYS A 144 -9.33 30.12 2.52
CA LYS A 144 -9.79 28.75 2.22
C LYS A 144 -10.59 28.12 3.37
N GLN A 145 -10.22 28.40 4.62
CA GLN A 145 -10.94 27.91 5.81
C GLN A 145 -12.27 28.66 5.98
N GLN A 146 -12.29 29.96 5.70
CA GLN A 146 -13.51 30.78 5.70
C GLN A 146 -14.53 30.29 4.66
N GLY A 147 -14.08 29.99 3.43
CA GLY A 147 -14.95 29.43 2.38
C GLY A 147 -15.58 28.09 2.80
N LYS A 148 -14.80 27.18 3.41
CA LYS A 148 -15.30 25.89 3.89
C LYS A 148 -16.31 26.03 5.05
N ASN A 149 -16.13 27.02 5.92
CA ASN A 149 -17.04 27.29 7.03
C ASN A 149 -18.36 27.90 6.55
N LEU A 150 -18.34 28.80 5.55
CA LEU A 150 -19.56 29.35 4.96
C LEU A 150 -20.41 28.29 4.24
N THR A 151 -19.77 27.36 3.49
CA THR A 151 -20.51 26.29 2.81
C THR A 151 -21.13 25.31 3.80
N ARG A 152 -20.45 25.02 4.92
CA ARG A 152 -20.96 24.11 5.97
C ARG A 152 -22.08 24.72 6.81
N ALA A 153 -22.09 26.04 7.01
CA ALA A 153 -23.15 26.75 7.72
C ALA A 153 -24.48 26.78 6.93
N ARG A 154 -24.42 26.70 5.59
CA ARG A 154 -25.59 26.70 4.70
C ARG A 154 -26.35 25.36 4.62
N HIS A 155 -25.76 24.28 5.13
CA HIS A 155 -26.35 22.93 5.11
C HIS A 155 -26.92 22.49 6.48
N ARG A 156 -27.08 23.43 7.42
CA ARG A 156 -27.79 23.24 8.68
C ARG A 156 -29.15 23.90 8.64
#